data_AF-A0A7V9IA84-F1
#
_entry.id   AF-A0A7V9IA84-F1
#
_cell.length_a   1.000
_cell.length_b   1.000
_cell.length_c   1.000
_cell.angle_alpha   90.00
_cell.angle_beta   90.00
_cell.angle_gamma   90.00
#
_symmetry.space_group_name_H-M   'P 1'
#
loop_
_entity.id
_entity.type
_entity.pdbx_description
1 polymer ?
#
loop_
_entity_poly.entity_id
_entity_poly.type
_entity_poly.pdbx_seq_one_letter_code
_entity_poly.pdbx_strand_id
1 'polypeptide(L)'
;MIEKQTLTRGDLLGLRAEGQFVLGAGFFNEVHVVAGNVVVKVAKPYGPLQQPLSWLRRNRKEHEGATSYLRVPATYHVRMKRKGDQPVSVLLQSRLHGRLLSQVPAEELSQPPLRAELVRTIQALERCRRQNGWLPDVIGGPPRWGMHDLGQSNNLFVTDDGEIWLIDPGALFLWFSRRNLIGLLYTSVLLWSGRRMLRRKAV
;
A
#
# COMPACT_ATOMS: atom_id res chain seq x y z
N MET A 1 19.76 8.89 -17.65
CA MET A 1 18.84 8.26 -18.61
C MET A 1 18.51 6.88 -18.08
N ILE A 2 17.25 6.62 -17.71
CA ILE A 2 16.82 5.24 -17.45
C ILE A 2 16.28 4.74 -18.80
N GLU A 3 16.99 3.80 -19.42
CA GLU A 3 16.53 3.15 -20.64
C GLU A 3 15.15 2.54 -20.41
N LYS A 4 14.21 2.80 -21.31
CA LYS A 4 12.92 2.11 -21.35
C LYS A 4 13.18 0.66 -21.77
N GLN A 5 13.57 -0.20 -20.84
CA GLN A 5 13.54 -1.64 -21.08
C GLN A 5 12.09 -2.08 -21.22
N THR A 6 11.76 -2.55 -22.42
CA THR A 6 10.47 -3.19 -22.72
C THR A 6 10.60 -4.64 -22.27
N LEU A 7 10.25 -4.93 -21.01
CA LEU A 7 10.21 -6.31 -20.51
C LEU A 7 9.13 -7.08 -21.27
N THR A 8 9.54 -8.10 -22.00
CA THR A 8 8.63 -9.00 -22.70
C THR A 8 8.01 -9.98 -21.72
N ARG A 9 6.91 -10.62 -22.14
CA ARG A 9 6.30 -11.70 -21.38
C ARG A 9 7.25 -12.89 -21.17
N GLY A 10 8.24 -13.07 -22.05
CA GLY A 10 9.32 -14.04 -21.88
C GLY A 10 10.30 -13.67 -20.77
N ASP A 11 10.45 -12.38 -20.46
CA ASP A 11 11.35 -11.92 -19.39
C ASP A 11 10.72 -12.07 -17.99
N LEU A 12 9.38 -12.02 -17.92
CA LEU A 12 8.62 -12.20 -16.68
C LEU A 12 7.98 -13.59 -16.52
N LEU A 13 7.95 -14.41 -17.59
CA LEU A 13 7.61 -15.85 -17.53
C LEU A 13 8.82 -16.78 -17.72
N GLY A 14 9.96 -16.24 -18.15
CA GLY A 14 11.29 -16.85 -17.99
C GLY A 14 11.76 -16.84 -16.54
N LEU A 15 11.13 -16.00 -15.70
CA LEU A 15 10.87 -16.30 -14.29
C LEU A 15 9.90 -17.48 -14.24
N ARG A 16 10.41 -18.68 -14.57
CA ARG A 16 9.73 -19.92 -14.28
C ARG A 16 9.36 -19.88 -12.80
N ALA A 17 8.05 -19.98 -12.60
CA ALA A 17 7.32 -20.39 -11.44
C ALA A 17 7.92 -21.59 -10.69
N GLU A 18 9.13 -21.46 -10.15
CA GLU A 18 9.59 -22.28 -9.04
C GLU A 18 9.10 -21.57 -7.76
N GLY A 19 7.86 -21.87 -7.35
CA GLY A 19 7.29 -21.38 -6.10
C GLY A 19 6.40 -20.14 -6.19
N GLN A 20 5.42 -20.12 -7.10
CA GLN A 20 4.36 -19.11 -7.07
C GLN A 20 3.48 -19.30 -5.82
N PHE A 21 3.82 -18.62 -4.73
CA PHE A 21 2.92 -18.46 -3.60
C PHE A 21 2.10 -17.18 -3.79
N VAL A 22 0.78 -17.33 -3.89
CA VAL A 22 -0.15 -16.19 -3.78
C VAL A 22 -0.04 -15.69 -2.33
N LEU A 23 0.47 -14.48 -2.15
CA LEU A 23 0.55 -13.85 -0.81
C LEU A 23 -0.81 -13.35 -0.36
N GLY A 24 -1.65 -12.95 -1.31
CA GLY A 24 -2.99 -12.46 -1.03
C GLY A 24 -3.70 -11.93 -2.28
N ALA A 25 -5.00 -11.72 -2.14
CA ALA A 25 -5.85 -11.15 -3.17
C ALA A 25 -6.57 -9.93 -2.60
N GLY A 26 -6.15 -8.73 -3.01
CA GLY A 26 -6.81 -7.47 -2.66
C GLY A 26 -8.05 -7.22 -3.52
N PHE A 27 -8.74 -6.11 -3.27
CA PHE A 27 -9.93 -5.75 -4.04
C PHE A 27 -9.59 -5.41 -5.51
N PHE A 28 -8.47 -4.71 -5.74
CA PHE A 28 -8.06 -4.23 -7.07
C PHE A 28 -6.92 -5.02 -7.69
N ASN A 29 -6.31 -5.95 -6.97
CA ASN A 29 -5.09 -6.63 -7.40
C ASN A 29 -4.93 -8.02 -6.76
N GLU A 30 -4.15 -8.87 -7.41
CA GLU A 30 -3.62 -10.11 -6.86
C GLU A 30 -2.12 -9.93 -6.61
N VAL A 31 -1.61 -10.51 -5.52
CA VAL A 31 -0.24 -10.31 -5.07
C VAL A 31 0.52 -11.63 -5.12
N HIS A 32 1.60 -11.66 -5.88
CA HIS A 32 2.44 -12.83 -6.08
C HIS A 32 3.88 -12.53 -5.67
N VAL A 33 4.60 -13.53 -5.13
CA VAL A 33 6.07 -13.45 -5.05
C VAL A 33 6.65 -13.96 -6.36
N VAL A 34 7.61 -13.22 -6.90
CA VAL A 34 8.39 -13.61 -8.07
C VAL A 34 9.86 -13.46 -7.69
N ALA A 35 10.65 -14.53 -7.84
CA ALA A 35 12.09 -14.53 -7.55
C ALA A 35 12.49 -13.96 -6.17
N GLY A 36 12.04 -14.61 -5.08
CA GLY A 36 12.52 -14.43 -3.70
C GLY A 36 12.22 -13.08 -3.05
N ASN A 37 12.64 -11.99 -3.70
CA ASN A 37 12.71 -10.62 -3.22
C ASN A 37 11.83 -9.63 -4.01
N VAL A 38 11.08 -10.09 -5.02
CA VAL A 38 10.16 -9.23 -5.79
C VAL A 38 8.71 -9.66 -5.55
N VAL A 39 7.86 -8.68 -5.33
CA VAL A 39 6.41 -8.83 -5.27
C VAL A 39 5.80 -8.24 -6.53
N VAL A 40 4.89 -8.99 -7.14
CA VAL A 40 4.17 -8.61 -8.34
C VAL A 40 2.70 -8.44 -7.98
N LYS A 41 2.19 -7.22 -8.11
CA LYS A 41 0.76 -6.92 -7.98
C LYS A 41 0.14 -6.84 -9.36
N VAL A 42 -0.72 -7.79 -9.68
CA VAL A 42 -1.44 -7.86 -10.95
C VAL A 42 -2.81 -7.21 -10.78
N ALA A 43 -3.13 -6.17 -11.55
CA ALA A 43 -4.41 -5.50 -11.44
C ALA A 43 -5.56 -6.43 -11.89
N LYS A 44 -6.62 -6.50 -11.07
CA LYS A 44 -7.86 -7.21 -11.40
C LYS A 44 -8.68 -6.41 -12.41
N PRO A 45 -9.41 -7.07 -13.34
CA PRO A 45 -10.36 -6.38 -14.20
C PRO A 45 -11.50 -5.74 -13.38
N TYR A 46 -12.05 -4.64 -13.88
CA TYR A 46 -13.23 -3.98 -13.34
C TYR A 46 -14.45 -4.40 -14.18
N GLY A 47 -15.15 -5.44 -13.72
CA GLY A 47 -16.21 -6.08 -14.51
C GLY A 47 -15.64 -6.74 -15.77
N PRO A 48 -16.23 -6.54 -16.98
CA PRO A 48 -15.70 -7.09 -18.21
C PRO A 48 -14.46 -6.32 -18.75
N LEU A 49 -14.09 -5.20 -18.13
CA LEU A 49 -13.06 -4.29 -18.64
C LEU A 49 -11.76 -4.41 -17.83
N GLN A 50 -10.62 -4.43 -18.54
CA GLN A 50 -9.32 -4.29 -17.89
C GLN A 50 -9.18 -2.89 -17.26
N GLN A 51 -8.42 -2.80 -16.17
CA GLN A 51 -8.11 -1.50 -15.56
C GLN A 51 -7.44 -0.58 -16.60
N PRO A 52 -7.96 0.63 -16.82
CA PRO A 52 -7.46 1.53 -17.85
C PRO A 52 -6.03 2.01 -17.52
N LEU A 53 -5.28 2.49 -18.52
CA LEU A 53 -3.95 3.07 -18.31
C LEU A 53 -3.98 4.25 -17.31
N SER A 54 -5.11 4.95 -17.22
CA SER A 54 -5.33 6.00 -16.23
C SER A 54 -5.21 5.50 -14.80
N TRP A 55 -5.55 4.22 -14.51
CA TRP A 55 -5.35 3.60 -13.20
C TRP A 55 -3.87 3.53 -12.83
N LEU A 56 -2.99 3.09 -13.75
CA LEU A 56 -1.54 3.05 -13.53
C LEU A 56 -0.94 4.45 -13.32
N ARG A 57 -1.30 5.39 -14.21
CA ARG A 57 -0.83 6.78 -14.12
C ARG A 57 -1.20 7.41 -12.79
N ARG A 58 -2.40 7.09 -12.31
CA ARG A 58 -2.89 7.58 -11.04
C ARG A 58 -2.18 6.93 -9.87
N ASN A 59 -2.09 5.59 -9.81
CA ASN A 59 -1.32 4.87 -8.80
C ASN A 59 0.09 5.44 -8.65
N ARG A 60 0.75 5.73 -9.78
CA ARG A 60 2.06 6.37 -9.78
C ARG A 60 2.08 7.73 -9.08
N LYS A 61 1.13 8.62 -9.40
CA LYS A 61 1.03 9.93 -8.74
C LYS A 61 0.77 9.81 -7.23
N GLU A 62 -0.08 8.86 -6.84
CA GLU A 62 -0.42 8.62 -5.42
C GLU A 62 0.79 8.06 -4.67
N HIS A 63 1.54 7.17 -5.31
CA HIS A 63 2.79 6.62 -4.82
C HIS A 63 3.85 7.73 -4.62
N GLU A 64 4.08 8.56 -5.63
CA GLU A 64 4.98 9.71 -5.56
C GLU A 64 4.59 10.66 -4.42
N GLY A 65 3.30 10.97 -4.26
CA GLY A 65 2.81 11.76 -3.13
C GLY A 65 3.07 11.10 -1.77
N ALA A 66 2.82 9.79 -1.63
CA ALA A 66 3.01 9.06 -0.38
C ALA A 66 4.50 8.97 0.04
N THR A 67 5.41 8.74 -0.92
CA THR A 67 6.86 8.66 -0.67
C THR A 67 7.47 9.95 -0.10
N SER A 68 6.78 11.08 -0.23
CA SER A 68 7.21 12.37 0.35
C SER A 68 6.96 12.47 1.87
N TYR A 69 6.25 11.51 2.45
CA TYR A 69 5.87 11.50 3.86
C TYR A 69 6.20 10.18 4.57
N LEU A 70 6.01 9.06 3.87
CA LEU A 70 6.11 7.73 4.45
C LEU A 70 7.14 6.89 3.69
N ARG A 71 7.64 5.85 4.37
CA ARG A 71 8.38 4.77 3.71
C ARG A 71 7.39 3.99 2.84
N VAL A 72 7.72 3.84 1.56
CA VAL A 72 6.92 3.09 0.58
C VAL A 72 7.90 2.26 -0.25
N PRO A 73 7.63 0.96 -0.49
CA PRO A 73 8.51 0.14 -1.31
C PRO A 73 8.68 0.72 -2.71
N ALA A 74 9.92 0.72 -3.22
CA ALA A 74 10.19 1.13 -4.59
C ALA A 74 9.27 0.35 -5.55
N THR A 75 8.47 1.09 -6.34
CA THR A 75 7.41 0.50 -7.16
C THR A 75 7.55 0.86 -8.63
N TYR A 76 7.72 -0.14 -9.48
CA TYR A 76 7.72 0.01 -10.93
C TYR A 76 6.32 -0.23 -11.48
N HIS A 77 5.81 0.72 -12.24
CA HIS A 77 4.48 0.69 -12.83
C HIS A 77 4.59 0.24 -14.28
N VAL A 78 4.17 -1.00 -14.57
CA VAL A 78 4.42 -1.67 -15.86
C VAL A 78 3.10 -2.05 -16.52
N ARG A 79 3.04 -1.90 -17.85
CA ARG A 79 1.95 -2.46 -18.67
C ARG A 79 2.51 -3.62 -19.48
N MET A 80 1.94 -4.79 -19.29
CA MET A 80 2.40 -6.04 -19.88
C MET A 80 1.35 -6.60 -20.85
N LYS A 81 1.74 -7.49 -21.77
CA LYS A 81 0.80 -8.25 -22.62
C LYS A 81 0.66 -9.68 -22.09
N ARG A 82 -0.58 -10.21 -21.97
CA ARG A 82 -0.84 -11.63 -21.69
C ARG A 82 -0.80 -12.46 -23.00
N LYS A 83 -0.74 -13.80 -22.95
CA LYS A 83 -0.98 -14.65 -24.15
C LYS A 83 -2.40 -14.31 -24.63
N GLY A 84 -2.57 -13.99 -25.91
CA GLY A 84 -3.87 -13.58 -26.44
C GLY A 84 -4.17 -12.08 -26.36
N ASP A 85 -3.13 -11.25 -26.43
CA ASP A 85 -3.15 -9.80 -26.73
C ASP A 85 -3.80 -8.81 -25.75
N GLN A 86 -4.48 -9.26 -24.70
CA GLN A 86 -4.99 -8.30 -23.72
C GLN A 86 -3.87 -7.74 -22.81
N PRO A 87 -3.70 -6.40 -22.74
CA PRO A 87 -2.73 -5.79 -21.85
C PRO A 87 -3.22 -5.82 -20.40
N VAL A 88 -2.29 -6.06 -19.48
CA VAL A 88 -2.53 -6.09 -18.03
C VAL A 88 -1.63 -5.05 -17.35
N SER A 89 -2.18 -4.37 -16.37
CA SER A 89 -1.46 -3.41 -15.54
C SER A 89 -0.84 -4.13 -14.34
N VAL A 90 0.45 -3.94 -14.12
CA VAL A 90 1.23 -4.64 -13.09
C VAL A 90 2.08 -3.65 -12.31
N LEU A 91 2.21 -3.89 -11.01
CA LEU A 91 3.17 -3.19 -10.15
C LEU A 91 4.23 -4.19 -9.69
N LEU A 92 5.50 -3.83 -9.85
CA LEU A 92 6.63 -4.60 -9.31
C LEU A 92 7.17 -3.86 -8.09
N GLN A 93 7.32 -4.54 -6.96
CA GLN A 93 7.76 -3.96 -5.70
C GLN A 93 8.83 -4.83 -5.05
N SER A 94 9.72 -4.22 -4.27
CA SER A 94 10.58 -4.99 -3.36
C SER A 94 9.73 -5.71 -2.33
N ARG A 95 10.07 -6.98 -2.05
CA ARG A 95 9.45 -7.75 -0.97
C ARG A 95 9.88 -7.18 0.38
N LEU A 96 8.90 -7.02 1.27
CA LEU A 96 9.15 -6.77 2.69
C LEU A 96 8.92 -8.07 3.47
N HIS A 97 9.68 -8.23 4.54
CA HIS A 97 9.56 -9.34 5.49
C HIS A 97 9.06 -8.79 6.83
N GLY A 98 8.04 -9.44 7.40
CA GLY A 98 7.31 -8.95 8.56
C GLY A 98 5.80 -9.23 8.46
N ARG A 99 4.99 -8.33 9.03
CA ARG A 99 3.54 -8.51 9.18
C ARG A 99 2.75 -7.21 9.05
N LEU A 100 1.45 -7.32 8.83
CA LEU A 100 0.56 -6.16 8.81
C LEU A 100 0.46 -5.55 10.21
N LEU A 101 0.25 -4.24 10.30
CA LEU A 101 0.03 -3.55 11.57
C LEU A 101 -1.18 -4.14 12.32
N SER A 102 -2.22 -4.57 11.60
CA SER A 102 -3.39 -5.27 12.14
C SER A 102 -3.09 -6.63 12.80
N GLN A 103 -1.91 -7.18 12.56
CA GLN A 103 -1.44 -8.46 13.11
C GLN A 103 -0.44 -8.26 14.25
N VAL A 104 -0.08 -7.02 14.60
CA VAL A 104 0.85 -6.72 15.68
C VAL A 104 0.07 -6.61 17.00
N PRO A 105 0.43 -7.38 18.05
CA PRO A 105 -0.17 -7.26 19.37
C PRO A 105 -0.02 -5.85 19.96
N ALA A 106 -1.00 -5.42 20.76
CA ALA A 106 -1.01 -4.07 21.34
C ALA A 106 0.17 -3.84 22.31
N GLU A 107 0.61 -4.91 22.96
CA GLU A 107 1.75 -4.95 23.87
C GLU A 107 3.05 -4.63 23.11
N GLU A 108 3.22 -5.24 21.93
CA GLU A 108 4.38 -5.02 21.06
C GLU A 108 4.41 -3.60 20.49
N LEU A 109 3.24 -3.05 20.09
CA LEU A 109 3.13 -1.66 19.65
C LEU A 109 3.54 -0.64 20.72
N SER A 110 3.50 -1.05 22.00
CA SER A 110 3.89 -0.22 23.12
C SER A 110 5.38 -0.29 23.44
N GLN A 111 6.12 -1.24 22.84
CA GLN A 111 7.54 -1.41 23.07
C GLN A 111 8.38 -0.30 22.41
N PRO A 112 9.52 0.11 23.02
CA PRO A 112 10.26 1.31 22.61
C PRO A 112 10.64 1.44 21.12
N PRO A 113 11.12 0.41 20.39
CA PRO A 113 11.50 0.62 18.99
C PRO A 113 10.26 0.84 18.10
N LEU A 114 9.24 0.00 18.25
CA LEU A 114 8.04 0.07 17.41
C LEU A 114 7.14 1.26 17.76
N ARG A 115 7.07 1.63 19.04
CA ARG A 115 6.35 2.82 19.50
C ARG A 115 6.93 4.09 18.89
N ALA A 116 8.26 4.21 18.82
CA ALA A 116 8.92 5.35 18.20
C ALA A 116 8.59 5.44 16.70
N GLU A 117 8.55 4.31 15.98
CA GLU A 117 8.14 4.31 14.58
C GLU A 117 6.66 4.60 14.36
N LEU A 118 5.79 4.15 15.26
CA LEU A 118 4.38 4.49 15.22
C LEU A 118 4.17 6.01 15.40
N VAL A 119 4.92 6.65 16.32
CA VAL A 119 4.92 8.11 16.48
C VAL A 119 5.34 8.80 15.18
N ARG A 120 6.46 8.39 14.57
CA ARG A 120 6.95 8.97 13.31
C ARG A 120 5.93 8.82 12.18
N THR A 121 5.33 7.65 12.06
CA THR A 121 4.30 7.35 11.04
C THR A 121 3.07 8.23 11.21
N ILE A 122 2.56 8.39 12.44
CA ILE A 122 1.39 9.24 12.71
C ILE A 122 1.72 10.71 12.43
N GLN A 123 2.88 11.22 12.85
CA GLN A 123 3.31 12.58 12.55
C GLN A 123 3.44 12.85 11.05
N ALA A 124 3.95 11.89 10.28
CA ALA A 124 4.02 11.97 8.83
C ALA A 124 2.63 12.06 8.18
N LEU A 125 1.66 11.27 8.65
CA LEU A 125 0.27 11.34 8.19
C LEU A 125 -0.37 12.69 8.53
N GLU A 126 -0.16 13.21 9.74
CA GLU A 126 -0.63 14.54 10.13
C GLU A 126 -0.03 15.64 9.25
N ARG A 127 1.26 15.54 8.91
CA ARG A 127 1.94 16.46 8.00
C ARG A 127 1.33 16.39 6.59
N CYS A 128 1.13 15.18 6.07
CA CYS A 128 0.51 14.95 4.76
C CYS A 128 -0.88 15.58 4.68
N ARG A 129 -1.72 15.34 5.68
CA ARG A 129 -3.05 15.95 5.78
C ARG A 129 -2.97 17.47 5.85
N ARG A 130 -2.09 18.04 6.66
CA ARG A 130 -2.01 19.50 6.81
C ARG A 130 -1.64 20.18 5.49
N GLN A 131 -0.63 19.64 4.81
CA GLN A 131 -0.09 20.24 3.58
C GLN A 131 -1.01 20.00 2.39
N ASN A 132 -1.54 18.79 2.22
CA ASN A 132 -2.29 18.42 1.01
C ASN A 132 -3.79 18.19 1.22
N GLY A 133 -4.24 18.04 2.48
CA GLY A 133 -5.62 17.73 2.88
C GLY A 133 -6.15 16.44 2.32
N TRP A 134 -5.24 15.50 2.07
CA TRP A 134 -5.55 14.12 1.79
C TRP A 134 -4.61 13.23 2.61
N LEU A 135 -4.96 11.96 2.75
CA LEU A 135 -4.08 10.92 3.32
C LEU A 135 -3.93 9.79 2.30
N PRO A 136 -2.74 9.17 2.18
CA PRO A 136 -2.63 7.93 1.42
C PRO A 136 -3.53 6.83 2.02
N ASP A 137 -3.86 5.80 1.25
CA ASP A 137 -4.67 4.68 1.78
C ASP A 137 -3.87 3.87 2.79
N VAL A 138 -3.96 4.27 4.06
CA VAL A 138 -3.31 3.58 5.18
C VAL A 138 -4.17 2.49 5.79
N ILE A 139 -5.34 2.15 5.24
CA ILE A 139 -6.24 1.14 5.84
C ILE A 139 -6.39 -0.10 4.97
N GLY A 140 -6.51 0.04 3.64
CA GLY A 140 -6.61 -1.09 2.72
C GLY A 140 -8.01 -1.34 2.16
N GLY A 141 -8.63 -0.31 1.57
CA GLY A 141 -9.88 -0.45 0.82
C GLY A 141 -11.17 -0.80 1.62
N PRO A 142 -12.34 -0.87 0.95
CA PRO A 142 -13.59 -1.32 1.55
C PRO A 142 -13.61 -2.85 1.73
N PRO A 143 -14.32 -3.40 2.74
CA PRO A 143 -15.19 -2.73 3.71
C PRO A 143 -14.46 -2.13 4.93
N ARG A 144 -13.12 -2.24 4.99
CA ARG A 144 -12.33 -1.80 6.16
C ARG A 144 -12.32 -0.30 6.37
N TRP A 145 -12.79 0.48 5.40
CA TRP A 145 -13.12 1.88 5.59
C TRP A 145 -14.11 2.14 6.74
N GLY A 146 -14.89 1.15 7.18
CA GLY A 146 -15.71 1.25 8.40
C GLY A 146 -14.95 1.03 9.72
N MET A 147 -13.68 0.62 9.69
CA MET A 147 -12.97 0.18 10.91
C MET A 147 -12.41 1.34 11.75
N HIS A 148 -12.39 2.58 11.24
CA HIS A 148 -12.03 3.82 11.97
C HIS A 148 -10.78 3.77 12.88
N ASP A 149 -9.95 2.74 12.73
CA ASP A 149 -8.87 2.40 13.65
C ASP A 149 -7.60 2.13 12.87
N LEU A 150 -6.59 2.98 13.05
CA LEU A 150 -5.29 2.85 12.38
C LEU A 150 -4.60 1.53 12.78
N GLY A 151 -4.87 1.02 13.99
CA GLY A 151 -4.37 -0.27 14.44
C GLY A 151 -4.92 -1.46 13.65
N GLN A 152 -6.00 -1.28 12.87
CA GLN A 152 -6.58 -2.31 12.00
C GLN A 152 -6.09 -2.20 10.54
N SER A 153 -5.02 -1.44 10.31
CA SER A 153 -4.45 -1.23 8.99
C SER A 153 -3.93 -2.52 8.34
N ASN A 154 -4.29 -2.72 7.06
CA ASN A 154 -3.72 -3.72 6.18
C ASN A 154 -2.75 -3.14 5.13
N ASN A 155 -2.53 -1.84 5.16
CA ASN A 155 -1.60 -1.17 4.25
C ASN A 155 -0.36 -0.65 4.96
N LEU A 156 -0.36 -0.59 6.30
CA LEU A 156 0.83 -0.38 7.12
C LEU A 156 1.42 -1.75 7.47
N PHE A 157 2.67 -1.94 7.09
CA PHE A 157 3.42 -3.18 7.25
C PHE A 157 4.57 -2.92 8.21
N VAL A 158 4.69 -3.73 9.25
CA VAL A 158 5.79 -3.70 10.21
C VAL A 158 6.82 -4.73 9.77
N THR A 159 8.00 -4.25 9.43
CA THR A 159 9.14 -5.10 9.03
C THR A 159 9.76 -5.80 10.23
N ASP A 160 10.54 -6.86 9.98
CA ASP A 160 11.27 -7.58 11.02
C ASP A 160 12.29 -6.68 11.77
N ASP A 161 12.78 -5.63 11.11
CA ASP A 161 13.65 -4.60 11.71
C ASP A 161 12.88 -3.53 12.53
N GLY A 162 11.56 -3.68 12.67
CA GLY A 162 10.70 -2.77 13.44
C GLY A 162 10.31 -1.48 12.73
N GLU A 163 10.58 -1.35 11.42
CA GLU A 163 10.13 -0.21 10.63
C GLU A 163 8.70 -0.36 10.11
N ILE A 164 7.97 0.76 10.02
CA ILE A 164 6.61 0.80 9.45
C ILE A 164 6.67 1.34 8.01
N TRP A 165 6.13 0.56 7.07
CA TRP A 165 6.07 0.84 5.64
C TRP A 165 4.63 0.87 5.12
N LEU A 166 4.33 1.75 4.18
CA LEU A 166 3.06 1.77 3.46
C LEU A 166 3.18 0.94 2.17
N ILE A 167 2.47 -0.17 2.05
CA ILE A 167 2.63 -1.12 0.94
C ILE A 167 1.64 -0.91 -0.22
N ASP A 168 0.56 -0.17 0.00
CA ASP A 168 -0.43 0.13 -1.03
C ASP A 168 -0.98 1.56 -0.93
N PRO A 169 -0.20 2.57 -1.36
CA PRO A 169 -0.65 3.96 -1.33
C PRO A 169 -1.76 4.25 -2.35
N GLY A 170 -1.97 3.35 -3.32
CA GLY A 170 -2.71 3.56 -4.56
C GLY A 170 -4.21 3.32 -4.46
N ALA A 171 -4.88 4.01 -3.53
CA ALA A 171 -6.34 3.95 -3.40
C ALA A 171 -6.95 5.26 -2.88
N LEU A 172 -6.43 6.43 -3.26
CA LEU A 172 -7.05 7.72 -2.89
C LEU A 172 -8.48 7.90 -3.44
N PHE A 173 -9.02 6.91 -4.18
CA PHE A 173 -10.30 7.10 -4.85
C PHE A 173 -11.40 7.01 -3.84
N LEU A 174 -12.21 8.06 -3.89
CA LEU A 174 -13.50 8.23 -3.25
C LEU A 174 -13.45 8.73 -1.80
N TRP A 175 -12.49 8.40 -0.93
CA TRP A 175 -12.68 8.66 0.51
C TRP A 175 -11.59 9.46 1.23
N PHE A 176 -10.54 9.93 0.58
CA PHE A 176 -9.42 10.57 1.30
C PHE A 176 -8.97 11.90 0.73
N SER A 177 -9.83 12.65 0.01
CA SER A 177 -9.44 13.92 -0.62
C SER A 177 -10.17 15.13 -0.03
N ARG A 178 -9.54 16.32 -0.12
CA ARG A 178 -10.13 17.62 0.25
C ARG A 178 -11.52 17.88 -0.33
N ARG A 179 -11.84 17.27 -1.47
CA ARG A 179 -13.11 17.48 -2.18
C ARG A 179 -14.24 16.58 -1.68
N ASN A 180 -13.96 15.62 -0.79
CA ASN A 180 -14.96 14.80 -0.11
C ASN A 180 -14.95 15.08 1.39
N LEU A 181 -15.98 15.78 1.88
CA LEU A 181 -16.12 16.11 3.31
C LEU A 181 -16.19 14.86 4.21
N ILE A 182 -16.88 13.80 3.76
CA ILE A 182 -16.93 12.51 4.47
C ILE A 182 -15.52 11.93 4.55
N GLY A 183 -14.75 12.07 3.48
CA GLY A 183 -13.37 11.63 3.45
C GLY A 183 -12.44 12.41 4.37
N LEU A 184 -12.64 13.74 4.47
CA LEU A 184 -11.94 14.59 5.43
C LEU A 184 -12.28 14.23 6.88
N LEU A 185 -13.54 13.94 7.18
CA LEU A 185 -13.96 13.48 8.50
C LEU A 185 -13.35 12.11 8.81
N TYR A 186 -13.41 11.18 7.86
CA TYR A 186 -12.86 9.84 8.02
C TYR A 186 -11.34 9.87 8.28
N THR A 187 -10.60 10.65 7.49
CA THR A 187 -9.17 10.88 7.74
C THR A 187 -8.90 11.48 9.13
N SER A 188 -9.83 12.25 9.71
CA SER A 188 -9.62 12.87 11.04
C SER A 188 -9.76 11.82 12.12
N VAL A 189 -10.79 10.98 11.98
CA VAL A 189 -11.05 9.86 12.85
C VAL A 189 -9.87 8.87 12.85
N LEU A 190 -9.29 8.59 11.68
CA LEU A 190 -8.09 7.73 11.58
C LEU A 190 -6.88 8.31 12.33
N LEU A 191 -6.60 9.60 12.15
CA LEU A 191 -5.50 10.26 12.88
C LEU A 191 -5.77 10.31 14.39
N TRP A 192 -7.03 10.52 14.79
CA TRP A 192 -7.44 10.48 16.19
C TRP A 192 -7.25 9.08 16.79
N SER A 193 -7.61 8.01 16.07
CA SER A 193 -7.32 6.63 16.48
C SER A 193 -5.81 6.42 16.66
N GLY A 194 -4.98 6.85 15.70
CA GLY A 194 -3.52 6.76 15.82
C GLY A 194 -2.99 7.43 17.09
N ARG A 195 -3.43 8.66 17.37
CA ARG A 195 -3.10 9.37 18.62
C ARG A 195 -3.55 8.59 19.87
N ARG A 196 -4.73 7.95 19.82
CA ARG A 196 -5.23 7.13 20.92
C ARG A 196 -4.35 5.90 21.15
N MET A 197 -3.87 5.24 20.09
CA MET A 197 -2.92 4.14 20.19
C MET A 197 -1.67 4.57 20.95
N LEU A 198 -1.12 5.75 20.64
CA LEU A 198 0.04 6.31 21.33
C LEU A 198 -0.20 6.61 22.82
N ARG A 199 -1.43 6.84 23.25
CA ARG A 199 -1.75 7.14 24.66
C ARG A 199 -1.92 5.89 25.52
N ARG A 200 -2.13 4.72 24.91
CA ARG A 200 -2.19 3.47 25.66
C ARG A 200 -0.81 3.21 26.26
N LYS A 201 -0.78 3.03 27.59
CA LYS A 201 0.39 2.49 28.28
C LYS A 201 0.43 0.99 28.00
N ALA A 202 1.63 0.41 27.91
CA ALA A 202 1.77 -1.03 28.03
C ALA A 202 1.12 -1.44 29.36
N VAL A 203 0.10 -2.30 29.29
CA VAL A 203 -0.50 -2.92 30.49
C VAL A 203 0.46 -3.99 30.97
#